data_AF-A0A3S5CBV8-F1
#
_entry.id   AF-A0A3S5CBV8-F1
#
_cell.length_a   1.000
_cell.length_b   1.000
_cell.length_c   1.000
_cell.angle_alpha   90.00
_cell.angle_beta   90.00
_cell.angle_gamma   90.00
#
_symmetry.space_group_name_H-M   'P 1'
#
loop_
_entity.id
_entity.type
_entity.pdbx_description
1 polymer ?
#
loop_
_entity_poly.entity_id
_entity_poly.type
_entity_poly.pdbx_seq_one_letter_code
_entity_poly.pdbx_strand_id
1 'polypeptide(L)'
;MKILDCTLRDGGYYNSWDFSPEVVNAYLHAVAESGIEYVELGLRNFKKNGYFGAFAYTTESFLKTIELPSGPTYGVMVDAKTILASGLSVNEAIDNLFVPKSDSKVGLVRVAAHFSEVYGCKEITQKLKSMGYIVGFNLMQSGGKASELISELAAEISSWDTVDALYFADSLGNMDGDEVVRIITALRKEWNGDLGIHTHDNMSLGLTNSITSIRNGVEWIDSTITGMGRGAGNTQTERLISELKFKGIADYQCNPIYELVIRYFEPMQKQYGWGTNLLYFIGAQNNVHPTYIQKLLSDSHYGVDEVVGAIDFLKEFDDTASFDESLYSKALSINSVDEKVSGSSDLIGLAEGKEILVVANGPSLETYETGIKNYIEEHKPYVLAVNALPLLNEYVDSYVISHNSKFLSQKQLYSSFNTSVILPIHRFSEEDLSFVQSNNRLLDYGVIVKDGIFQSNDENCVVPYDLTACYALAAALAMKPKSISLVGFDGYEKFDPRQAEVNELFKLMHVTCSSTKVRALTPSSYAIAKGSIYEPTV
;
A
#
# COMPACT_ATOMS: atom_id res chain seq x y z
N MET A 1 28.27 16.75 -14.86
CA MET A 1 27.25 15.76 -14.48
C MET A 1 27.61 15.24 -13.09
N LYS A 2 26.62 15.08 -12.23
CA LYS A 2 26.72 14.65 -10.84
C LYS A 2 25.60 13.63 -10.61
N ILE A 3 25.94 12.45 -10.11
CA ILE A 3 24.95 11.47 -9.67
C ILE A 3 24.74 11.64 -8.18
N LEU A 4 23.47 11.62 -7.78
CA LEU A 4 23.07 11.59 -6.38
C LEU A 4 22.33 10.27 -6.15
N ASP A 5 22.90 9.40 -5.32
CA ASP A 5 22.21 8.19 -4.88
C ASP A 5 21.41 8.50 -3.61
N CYS A 6 20.09 8.26 -3.63
CA CYS A 6 19.19 8.54 -2.52
C CYS A 6 18.52 7.29 -1.94
N THR A 7 19.18 6.13 -2.05
CA THR A 7 18.61 4.83 -1.66
C THR A 7 18.17 4.78 -0.20
N LEU A 8 18.97 5.30 0.74
CA LEU A 8 18.65 5.26 2.16
C LEU A 8 17.52 6.23 2.54
N ARG A 9 17.34 7.32 1.78
CA ARG A 9 16.22 8.25 1.94
C ARG A 9 14.95 7.71 1.32
N ASP A 10 14.97 7.41 0.03
CA ASP A 10 13.74 7.08 -0.69
C ASP A 10 13.37 5.60 -0.58
N GLY A 11 14.34 4.71 -0.43
CA GLY A 11 14.06 3.30 -0.12
C GLY A 11 13.43 3.09 1.27
N GLY A 12 13.61 4.07 2.18
CA GLY A 12 13.09 4.00 3.54
C GLY A 12 11.57 3.78 3.67
N TYR A 13 10.80 4.04 2.61
CA TYR A 13 9.35 3.78 2.60
C TYR A 13 8.97 2.30 2.79
N TYR A 14 9.85 1.34 2.51
CA TYR A 14 9.56 -0.10 2.66
C TYR A 14 9.89 -0.70 4.02
N ASN A 15 10.82 -0.07 4.75
CA ASN A 15 11.35 -0.59 6.02
C ASN A 15 11.35 0.47 7.13
N SER A 16 10.49 1.49 7.01
CA SER A 16 10.41 2.59 7.97
C SER A 16 11.74 3.31 8.21
N TRP A 17 12.58 3.44 7.17
CA TRP A 17 13.94 4.01 7.24
C TRP A 17 14.87 3.29 8.23
N ASP A 18 14.63 1.99 8.46
CA ASP A 18 15.41 1.15 9.35
C ASP A 18 16.24 0.12 8.55
N PHE A 19 17.48 0.49 8.24
CA PHE A 19 18.43 -0.35 7.52
C PHE A 19 19.45 -0.95 8.48
N SER A 20 19.79 -2.23 8.28
CA SER A 20 20.80 -2.87 9.12
C SER A 20 22.17 -2.20 8.93
N PRO A 21 23.01 -2.11 9.99
CA PRO A 21 24.34 -1.52 9.88
C PRO A 21 25.22 -2.17 8.81
N GLU A 22 25.05 -3.47 8.59
CA GLU A 22 25.75 -4.22 7.54
C GLU A 22 25.40 -3.71 6.14
N VAL A 23 24.10 -3.57 5.84
CA VAL A 23 23.62 -3.07 4.54
C VAL A 23 24.06 -1.62 4.33
N VAL A 24 23.94 -0.78 5.37
CA VAL A 24 24.38 0.63 5.32
C VAL A 24 25.87 0.72 4.99
N ASN A 25 26.71 -0.05 5.69
CA ASN A 25 28.15 -0.01 5.47
C ASN A 25 28.52 -0.49 4.06
N ALA A 26 27.95 -1.62 3.63
CA ALA A 26 28.16 -2.13 2.27
C ALA A 26 27.73 -1.12 1.20
N TYR A 27 26.58 -0.46 1.39
CA TYR A 27 26.06 0.56 0.50
C TYR A 27 26.99 1.77 0.41
N LEU A 28 27.38 2.36 1.55
CA LEU A 28 28.19 3.59 1.56
C LEU A 28 29.57 3.38 0.93
N HIS A 29 30.19 2.22 1.17
CA HIS A 29 31.45 1.86 0.54
C HIS A 29 31.30 1.62 -0.97
N ALA A 30 30.31 0.85 -1.39
CA ALA A 30 30.09 0.56 -2.80
C ALA A 30 29.80 1.84 -3.61
N VAL A 31 28.98 2.75 -3.07
CA VAL A 31 28.68 4.03 -3.72
C VAL A 31 29.93 4.93 -3.79
N ALA A 32 30.72 5.03 -2.72
CA ALA A 32 31.98 5.78 -2.75
C ALA A 32 32.99 5.21 -3.75
N GLU A 33 33.18 3.88 -3.77
CA GLU A 33 34.08 3.17 -4.69
C GLU A 33 33.63 3.28 -6.16
N SER A 34 32.32 3.43 -6.39
CA SER A 34 31.76 3.61 -7.74
C SER A 34 32.09 4.97 -8.37
N GLY A 35 32.49 5.96 -7.57
CA GLY A 35 32.75 7.33 -8.00
C GLY A 35 31.52 8.24 -8.03
N ILE A 36 30.38 7.82 -7.46
CA ILE A 36 29.18 8.65 -7.34
C ILE A 36 29.44 9.84 -6.42
N GLU A 37 29.03 11.04 -6.85
CA GLU A 37 29.44 12.30 -6.24
C GLU A 37 28.63 12.67 -4.99
N TYR A 38 27.37 12.23 -4.89
CA TYR A 38 26.48 12.57 -3.77
C TYR A 38 25.72 11.36 -3.24
N VAL A 39 25.53 11.35 -1.92
CA VAL A 39 24.70 10.37 -1.22
C VAL A 39 23.72 11.10 -0.33
N GLU A 40 22.43 10.88 -0.55
CA GLU A 40 21.38 11.36 0.34
C GLU A 40 21.02 10.27 1.36
N LEU A 41 21.51 10.46 2.58
CA LEU A 41 21.42 9.47 3.66
C LEU A 41 19.98 9.27 4.13
N GLY A 42 19.18 10.33 4.16
CA GLY A 42 17.87 10.26 4.77
C GLY A 42 17.15 11.60 4.85
N LEU A 43 16.12 11.63 5.69
CA LEU A 43 15.34 12.83 5.97
C LEU A 43 15.85 13.53 7.24
N ARG A 44 15.50 14.82 7.38
CA ARG A 44 15.51 15.60 8.62
C ARG A 44 14.08 15.96 8.97
N ASN A 45 13.59 15.39 10.06
CA ASN A 45 12.21 15.55 10.52
C ASN A 45 12.16 15.86 12.02
N PHE A 46 11.11 16.57 12.44
CA PHE A 46 10.68 16.57 13.83
C PHE A 46 10.14 15.19 14.24
N LYS A 47 9.90 15.01 15.54
CA LYS A 47 9.30 13.80 16.10
C LYS A 47 8.00 13.45 15.35
N LYS A 48 7.91 12.21 14.88
CA LYS A 48 6.70 11.62 14.26
C LYS A 48 6.06 10.60 15.20
N ASN A 49 4.77 10.32 15.01
CA ASN A 49 4.05 9.29 15.74
C ASN A 49 4.34 7.92 15.13
N GLY A 50 4.63 6.91 15.96
CA GLY A 50 4.99 5.57 15.52
C GLY A 50 6.51 5.34 15.48
N TYR A 51 6.91 4.16 15.02
CA TYR A 51 8.31 3.80 14.87
C TYR A 51 8.85 4.24 13.50
N PHE A 52 9.99 4.93 13.53
CA PHE A 52 10.79 5.23 12.36
C PHE A 52 12.27 5.03 12.71
N GLY A 53 12.99 4.41 11.80
CA GLY A 53 14.41 4.14 11.92
C GLY A 53 15.27 5.39 11.80
N ALA A 54 16.58 5.20 11.94
CA ALA A 54 17.53 6.30 12.07
C ALA A 54 17.55 7.24 10.85
N PHE A 55 17.35 6.73 9.63
CA PHE A 55 17.40 7.53 8.40
C PHE A 55 16.15 8.39 8.16
N ALA A 56 15.08 8.23 8.94
CA ALA A 56 13.94 9.16 8.91
C ALA A 56 14.26 10.51 9.59
N TYR A 57 15.31 10.54 10.41
CA TYR A 57 15.72 11.72 11.19
C TYR A 57 17.15 12.15 10.90
N THR A 58 18.03 11.18 10.61
CA THR A 58 19.45 11.35 10.29
C THR A 58 20.15 12.35 11.21
N THR A 59 19.93 12.21 12.52
CA THR A 59 20.35 13.19 13.53
C THR A 59 21.87 13.29 13.63
N GLU A 60 22.38 14.42 14.15
CA GLU A 60 23.83 14.58 14.38
C GLU A 60 24.42 13.50 15.31
N SER A 61 23.66 13.05 16.30
CA SER A 61 24.09 11.96 17.19
C SER A 61 24.21 10.64 16.44
N PHE A 62 23.31 10.34 15.50
CA PHE A 62 23.38 9.14 14.67
C PHE A 62 24.48 9.25 13.61
N LEU A 63 24.66 10.43 12.99
CA LEU A 63 25.77 10.67 12.06
C LEU A 63 27.13 10.39 12.71
N LYS A 64 27.29 10.65 14.02
CA LYS A 64 28.51 10.31 14.76
C LYS A 64 28.77 8.81 14.90
N THR A 65 27.72 7.96 14.85
CA THR A 65 27.86 6.50 15.00
C THR A 65 28.15 5.78 13.69
N ILE A 66 27.88 6.40 12.54
CA ILE A 66 28.15 5.81 11.22
C ILE A 66 29.46 6.33 10.63
N GLU A 67 30.17 5.45 9.92
CA GLU A 67 31.33 5.80 9.12
C GLU A 67 30.87 6.26 7.73
N LEU A 68 31.42 7.38 7.25
CA LEU A 68 31.13 7.92 5.93
C LEU A 68 32.43 7.90 5.12
N PRO A 69 32.56 6.99 4.13
CA PRO A 69 33.74 6.90 3.29
C PRO A 69 34.10 8.22 2.59
N SER A 70 35.38 8.44 2.30
CA SER A 70 35.80 9.60 1.51
C SER A 70 35.37 9.46 0.05
N GLY A 71 34.97 10.57 -0.57
CA GLY A 71 34.65 10.63 -2.00
C GLY A 71 33.35 11.41 -2.22
N PRO A 72 32.19 10.85 -1.84
CA PRO A 72 30.91 11.53 -1.98
C PRO A 72 30.75 12.70 -1.02
N THR A 73 29.93 13.67 -1.41
CA THR A 73 29.32 14.62 -0.48
C THR A 73 28.02 14.03 0.05
N TYR A 74 27.92 13.88 1.37
CA TYR A 74 26.74 13.35 2.03
C TYR A 74 25.71 14.45 2.29
N GLY A 75 24.43 14.12 2.13
CA GLY A 75 23.33 15.05 2.33
C GLY A 75 22.09 14.42 2.95
N VAL A 76 21.12 15.28 3.23
CA VAL A 76 19.81 14.94 3.76
C VAL A 76 18.74 15.78 3.09
N MET A 77 17.50 15.32 3.15
CA MET A 77 16.34 16.06 2.65
C MET A 77 15.44 16.52 3.81
N VAL A 78 14.84 17.70 3.69
CA VAL A 78 13.81 18.23 4.58
C VAL A 78 12.61 18.69 3.76
N ASP A 79 11.41 18.28 4.16
CA ASP A 79 10.18 18.78 3.54
C ASP A 79 9.90 20.20 4.02
N ALA A 80 9.64 21.12 3.09
CA ALA A 80 9.28 22.50 3.40
C ALA A 80 8.07 22.56 4.34
N LYS A 81 7.05 21.72 4.09
CA LYS A 81 5.89 21.55 4.96
C LYS A 81 6.25 21.26 6.42
N THR A 82 7.26 20.42 6.66
CA THR A 82 7.73 20.09 8.02
C THR A 82 8.23 21.32 8.77
N ILE A 83 8.84 22.27 8.07
CA ILE A 83 9.30 23.54 8.65
C ILE A 83 8.14 24.51 8.80
N LEU A 84 7.39 24.75 7.73
CA LEU A 84 6.33 25.76 7.65
C LEU A 84 5.14 25.45 8.58
N ALA A 85 4.84 24.18 8.82
CA ALA A 85 3.75 23.75 9.70
C ALA A 85 4.19 23.45 11.15
N SER A 86 5.45 23.72 11.52
CA SER A 86 5.99 23.38 12.84
C SER A 86 5.45 24.24 13.99
N GLY A 87 4.87 25.41 13.69
CA GLY A 87 4.49 26.41 14.68
C GLY A 87 5.66 27.23 15.25
N LEU A 88 6.89 26.97 14.79
CA LEU A 88 8.10 27.75 15.08
C LEU A 88 8.36 28.77 13.97
N SER A 89 9.20 29.78 14.23
CA SER A 89 9.78 30.54 13.14
C SER A 89 10.70 29.65 12.29
N VAL A 90 10.90 30.00 11.02
CA VAL A 90 11.76 29.23 10.11
C VAL A 90 13.17 29.07 10.67
N ASN A 91 13.75 30.14 11.23
CA ASN A 91 15.09 30.10 11.82
C ASN A 91 15.16 29.14 13.02
N GLU A 92 14.20 29.19 13.95
CA GLU A 92 14.14 28.28 15.10
C GLU A 92 13.94 26.82 14.67
N ALA A 93 13.09 26.58 13.67
CA ALA A 93 12.87 25.24 13.14
C ALA A 93 14.15 24.65 12.52
N ILE A 94 14.89 25.47 11.74
CA ILE A 94 16.17 25.05 11.15
C ILE A 94 17.24 24.88 12.22
N ASP A 95 17.35 25.78 13.20
CA ASP A 95 18.31 25.66 14.30
C ASP A 95 18.06 24.42 15.20
N ASN A 96 16.80 23.95 15.28
CA ASN A 96 16.48 22.70 15.97
C ASN A 96 16.87 21.45 15.18
N LEU A 97 16.87 21.52 13.85
CA LEU A 97 17.11 20.37 12.98
C LEU A 97 18.54 20.30 12.45
N PHE A 98 19.27 21.42 12.39
CA PHE A 98 20.57 21.52 11.76
C PHE A 98 21.57 22.26 12.65
N VAL A 99 22.85 21.95 12.45
CA VAL A 99 24.00 22.65 13.07
C VAL A 99 24.81 23.31 11.94
N PRO A 100 25.72 24.26 12.20
CA PRO A 100 26.59 24.78 11.15
C PRO A 100 27.29 23.65 10.39
N LYS A 101 27.45 23.75 9.07
CA LYS A 101 28.07 22.71 8.24
C LYS A 101 29.44 22.27 8.77
N SER A 102 30.22 23.19 9.35
CA SER A 102 31.54 22.89 9.94
C SER A 102 31.48 21.85 11.07
N ASP A 103 30.33 21.72 11.73
CA ASP A 103 30.11 20.83 12.87
C ASP A 103 29.35 19.55 12.49
N SER A 104 28.98 19.40 11.20
CA SER A 104 28.20 18.28 10.68
C SER A 104 29.00 17.44 9.69
N LYS A 105 28.65 16.16 9.58
CA LYS A 105 29.18 15.26 8.53
C LYS A 105 28.47 15.44 7.18
N VAL A 106 27.32 16.12 7.15
CA VAL A 106 26.58 16.38 5.91
C VAL A 106 26.98 17.73 5.31
N GLY A 107 27.08 17.79 4.00
CA GLY A 107 27.43 18.99 3.24
C GLY A 107 26.31 19.53 2.35
N LEU A 108 25.30 18.69 2.05
CA LEU A 108 24.15 19.01 1.20
C LEU A 108 22.84 18.94 2.00
N VAL A 109 21.97 19.93 1.84
CA VAL A 109 20.59 19.88 2.31
C VAL A 109 19.66 20.13 1.12
N ARG A 110 18.74 19.19 0.88
CA ARG A 110 17.69 19.33 -0.13
C ARG A 110 16.38 19.72 0.52
N VAL A 111 15.76 20.78 0.03
CA VAL A 111 14.44 21.24 0.48
C VAL A 111 13.40 20.79 -0.53
N ALA A 112 12.52 19.88 -0.14
CA ALA A 112 11.42 19.43 -1.00
C ALA A 112 10.17 20.29 -0.75
N ALA A 113 9.59 20.85 -1.81
CA ALA A 113 8.44 21.74 -1.72
C ALA A 113 7.42 21.44 -2.82
N HIS A 114 6.14 21.53 -2.46
CA HIS A 114 5.08 21.68 -3.45
C HIS A 114 5.11 23.10 -4.04
N PHE A 115 4.54 23.26 -5.24
CA PHE A 115 4.50 24.55 -5.94
C PHE A 115 3.86 25.68 -5.09
N SER A 116 2.85 25.35 -4.29
CA SER A 116 2.17 26.29 -3.38
C SER A 116 3.04 26.73 -2.19
N GLU A 117 4.09 25.96 -1.85
CA GLU A 117 4.95 26.21 -0.69
C GLU A 117 6.19 27.04 -1.06
N VAL A 118 6.51 27.16 -2.36
CA VAL A 118 7.75 27.78 -2.86
C VAL A 118 7.98 29.18 -2.27
N TYR A 119 6.97 30.05 -2.30
CA TYR A 119 7.07 31.41 -1.77
C TYR A 119 7.43 31.46 -0.27
N GLY A 120 7.05 30.43 0.50
CA GLY A 120 7.41 30.30 1.92
C GLY A 120 8.83 29.80 2.18
N CYS A 121 9.55 29.32 1.15
CA CYS A 121 10.83 28.63 1.31
C CYS A 121 12.06 29.55 1.23
N LYS A 122 11.89 30.85 0.91
CA LYS A 122 13.02 31.79 0.80
C LYS A 122 13.85 31.84 2.09
N GLU A 123 13.20 31.98 3.24
CA GLU A 123 13.90 32.06 4.53
C GLU A 123 14.58 30.73 4.89
N ILE A 124 13.99 29.60 4.49
CA ILE A 124 14.57 28.25 4.69
C ILE A 124 15.91 28.15 3.97
N THR A 125 15.94 28.48 2.68
CA THR A 125 17.16 28.37 1.86
C THR A 125 18.22 29.38 2.30
N GLN A 126 17.82 30.61 2.65
CA GLN A 126 18.72 31.63 3.19
C GLN A 126 19.42 31.17 4.47
N LYS A 127 18.66 30.64 5.43
CA LYS A 127 19.22 30.14 6.69
C LYS A 127 20.18 28.99 6.45
N LEU A 128 19.80 27.98 5.67
CA LEU A 128 20.67 26.84 5.35
C LEU A 128 21.96 27.28 4.64
N LYS A 129 21.86 28.22 3.69
CA LYS A 129 23.03 28.77 2.99
C LYS A 129 23.96 29.52 3.93
N SER A 130 23.41 30.31 4.87
CA SER A 130 24.19 31.02 5.90
C SER A 130 24.94 30.08 6.85
N MET A 131 24.43 28.85 7.05
CA MET A 131 25.08 27.80 7.83
C MET A 131 26.18 27.05 7.04
N GLY A 132 26.38 27.40 5.77
CA GLY A 132 27.46 26.91 4.90
C GLY A 132 27.11 25.71 4.03
N TYR A 133 25.85 25.24 4.06
CA TYR A 133 25.41 24.07 3.28
C TYR A 133 25.33 24.36 1.78
N ILE A 134 25.52 23.31 0.98
CA ILE A 134 25.02 23.27 -0.40
C ILE A 134 23.50 23.06 -0.31
N VAL A 135 22.73 23.88 -1.02
CA VAL A 135 21.26 23.85 -0.96
C VAL A 135 20.69 23.39 -2.29
N GLY A 136 20.09 22.20 -2.30
CA GLY A 136 19.24 21.76 -3.41
C GLY A 136 17.78 22.12 -3.15
N PHE A 137 17.04 22.55 -4.16
CA PHE A 137 15.62 22.88 -4.03
C PHE A 137 14.79 22.02 -4.97
N ASN A 138 13.92 21.17 -4.43
CA ASN A 138 13.17 20.15 -5.16
C ASN A 138 11.71 20.57 -5.35
N LEU A 139 11.33 20.89 -6.59
CA LEU A 139 9.94 21.10 -7.01
C LEU A 139 9.24 19.75 -7.21
N MET A 140 8.37 19.41 -6.26
CA MET A 140 7.56 18.18 -6.32
C MET A 140 6.43 18.30 -7.34
N GLN A 141 6.03 17.18 -7.94
CA GLN A 141 4.88 17.08 -8.87
C GLN A 141 4.94 18.09 -10.02
N SER A 142 6.08 18.12 -10.73
CA SER A 142 6.28 19.08 -11.83
C SER A 142 5.53 18.70 -13.12
N GLY A 143 5.23 17.41 -13.31
CA GLY A 143 4.45 16.93 -14.45
C GLY A 143 3.06 17.57 -14.54
N GLY A 144 2.65 17.95 -15.75
CA GLY A 144 1.35 18.55 -16.04
C GLY A 144 1.21 20.02 -15.62
N LYS A 145 2.20 20.62 -14.95
CA LYS A 145 2.17 22.05 -14.58
C LYS A 145 2.45 22.93 -15.81
N ALA A 146 1.72 24.04 -15.91
CA ALA A 146 1.89 25.00 -17.00
C ALA A 146 3.32 25.56 -17.05
N SER A 147 3.89 25.70 -18.26
CA SER A 147 5.26 26.17 -18.45
C SER A 147 5.47 27.57 -17.87
N GLU A 148 4.44 28.43 -17.93
CA GLU A 148 4.45 29.79 -17.41
C GLU A 148 4.63 29.78 -15.89
N LEU A 149 3.88 28.93 -15.18
CA LEU A 149 3.99 28.77 -13.73
C LEU A 149 5.36 28.22 -13.34
N ILE A 150 5.89 27.24 -14.08
CA ILE A 150 7.24 26.70 -13.83
C ILE A 150 8.30 27.81 -13.99
N SER A 151 8.17 28.64 -15.03
CA SER A 151 9.10 29.75 -15.29
C SER A 151 9.00 30.83 -14.21
N GLU A 152 7.79 31.18 -13.77
CA GLU A 152 7.53 32.13 -12.69
C GLU A 152 8.19 31.69 -11.38
N LEU A 153 8.00 30.43 -10.98
CA LEU A 153 8.63 29.90 -9.78
C LEU A 153 10.16 29.81 -9.92
N ALA A 154 10.67 29.50 -11.10
CA ALA A 154 12.11 29.54 -11.36
C ALA A 154 12.68 30.96 -11.19
N ALA A 155 11.98 32.00 -11.65
CA ALA A 155 12.37 33.40 -11.44
C ALA A 155 12.36 33.77 -9.95
N GLU A 156 11.33 33.36 -9.22
CA GLU A 156 11.25 33.58 -7.77
C GLU A 156 12.46 32.93 -7.06
N ILE A 157 12.73 31.65 -7.32
CA ILE A 157 13.84 30.91 -6.72
C ILE A 157 15.19 31.51 -7.10
N SER A 158 15.35 31.93 -8.36
CA SER A 158 16.55 32.62 -8.87
C SER A 158 16.83 33.90 -8.08
N SER A 159 15.79 34.64 -7.66
CA SER A 159 15.93 35.87 -6.88
C SER A 159 16.47 35.68 -5.46
N TRP A 160 16.50 34.45 -4.95
CA TRP A 160 16.93 34.17 -3.59
C TRP A 160 18.45 34.13 -3.44
N ASP A 161 19.18 33.83 -4.52
CA ASP A 161 20.65 33.68 -4.58
C ASP A 161 21.22 32.71 -3.52
N THR A 162 20.44 31.67 -3.18
CA THR A 162 20.75 30.74 -2.08
C THR A 162 20.69 29.28 -2.49
N VAL A 163 20.13 28.98 -3.67
CA VAL A 163 19.98 27.63 -4.20
C VAL A 163 21.15 27.30 -5.12
N ASP A 164 21.80 26.16 -4.90
CA ASP A 164 22.92 25.68 -5.72
C ASP A 164 22.45 24.79 -6.88
N ALA A 165 21.37 24.03 -6.67
CA ALA A 165 20.76 23.17 -7.69
C ALA A 165 19.23 23.18 -7.59
N LEU A 166 18.56 23.53 -8.68
CA LEU A 166 17.09 23.50 -8.77
C LEU A 166 16.64 22.19 -9.42
N TYR A 167 15.84 21.43 -8.68
CA TYR A 167 15.35 20.12 -9.06
C TYR A 167 13.88 20.15 -9.46
N PHE A 168 13.51 19.30 -10.40
CA PHE A 168 12.12 18.92 -10.67
C PHE A 168 11.93 17.41 -10.51
N ALA A 169 10.77 16.99 -10.01
CA ALA A 169 10.49 15.60 -9.70
C ALA A 169 9.27 15.05 -10.46
N ASP A 170 9.42 13.84 -10.99
CA ASP A 170 8.36 13.00 -11.57
C ASP A 170 7.57 12.28 -10.47
N SER A 171 6.98 13.01 -9.53
CA SER A 171 6.42 12.41 -8.32
C SER A 171 5.31 11.37 -8.54
N LEU A 172 4.65 11.40 -9.71
CA LEU A 172 3.63 10.43 -10.13
C LEU A 172 4.20 9.35 -11.08
N GLY A 173 5.44 9.49 -11.56
CA GLY A 173 6.11 8.57 -12.48
C GLY A 173 5.41 8.46 -13.84
N ASN A 174 4.83 9.57 -14.31
CA ASN A 174 4.01 9.62 -15.51
C ASN A 174 4.52 10.61 -16.57
N MET A 175 5.69 11.20 -16.37
CA MET A 175 6.32 12.03 -17.39
C MET A 175 6.92 11.15 -18.51
N ASP A 176 6.80 11.60 -19.74
CA ASP A 176 7.59 11.11 -20.86
C ASP A 176 8.77 12.05 -21.18
N GLY A 177 9.54 11.71 -22.22
CA GLY A 177 10.69 12.50 -22.63
C GLY A 177 10.33 13.92 -23.10
N ASP A 178 9.17 14.10 -23.73
CA ASP A 178 8.74 15.40 -24.26
C ASP A 178 8.35 16.32 -23.10
N GLU A 179 7.65 15.80 -22.09
CA GLU A 179 7.30 16.53 -20.87
C GLU A 179 8.56 16.94 -20.09
N VAL A 180 9.55 16.05 -19.97
CA VAL A 180 10.85 16.36 -19.35
C VAL A 180 11.53 17.52 -20.08
N VAL A 181 11.60 17.48 -21.41
CA VAL A 181 12.21 18.56 -22.22
C VAL A 181 11.44 19.88 -22.06
N ARG A 182 10.11 19.83 -22.01
CA ARG A 182 9.27 21.02 -21.79
C ARG A 182 9.56 21.68 -20.45
N ILE A 183 9.63 20.89 -19.37
CA ILE A 183 9.91 21.40 -18.02
C ILE A 183 11.31 22.00 -17.95
N ILE A 184 12.33 21.32 -18.49
CA ILE A 184 13.71 21.84 -18.57
C ILE A 184 13.71 23.18 -19.31
N THR A 185 13.05 23.26 -20.46
CA THR A 185 12.96 24.48 -21.26
C THR A 185 12.29 25.62 -20.50
N ALA A 186 11.24 25.34 -19.72
CA ALA A 186 10.56 26.32 -18.88
C ALA A 186 11.48 26.83 -17.75
N LEU A 187 12.12 25.93 -17.00
CA LEU A 187 13.05 26.29 -15.92
C LEU A 187 14.22 27.15 -16.46
N ARG A 188 14.79 26.77 -17.60
CA ARG A 188 15.92 27.46 -18.23
C ARG A 188 15.63 28.87 -18.74
N LYS A 189 14.36 29.31 -18.77
CA LYS A 189 14.04 30.72 -19.08
C LYS A 189 14.56 31.67 -18.01
N GLU A 190 14.50 31.24 -16.74
CA GLU A 190 14.76 32.11 -15.58
C GLU A 190 15.85 31.55 -14.65
N TRP A 191 16.23 30.27 -14.79
CA TRP A 191 17.25 29.59 -13.99
C TRP A 191 18.53 29.27 -14.78
N ASN A 192 19.64 29.89 -14.37
CA ASN A 192 20.96 29.70 -14.98
C ASN A 192 21.91 28.78 -14.16
N GLY A 193 21.52 28.38 -12.95
CA GLY A 193 22.31 27.48 -12.10
C GLY A 193 22.19 26.01 -12.51
N ASP A 194 22.72 25.10 -11.70
CA ASP A 194 22.57 23.66 -11.98
C ASP A 194 21.09 23.24 -11.90
N LEU A 195 20.66 22.39 -12.83
CA LEU A 195 19.39 21.69 -12.75
C LEU A 195 19.60 20.26 -12.26
N GLY A 196 18.59 19.76 -11.56
CA GLY A 196 18.49 18.36 -11.18
C GLY A 196 17.16 17.72 -11.56
N ILE A 197 17.15 16.40 -11.72
CA ILE A 197 15.92 15.63 -11.91
C ILE A 197 15.85 14.44 -10.95
N HIS A 198 14.65 14.18 -10.45
CA HIS A 198 14.29 12.96 -9.72
C HIS A 198 13.16 12.24 -10.46
N THR A 199 13.45 11.06 -11.02
CA THR A 199 12.49 10.31 -11.83
C THR A 199 12.00 9.06 -11.09
N HIS A 200 10.68 8.82 -11.20
CA HIS A 200 10.06 7.58 -10.76
C HIS A 200 9.84 6.63 -11.95
N ASP A 201 9.74 5.34 -11.67
CA ASP A 201 9.69 4.28 -12.68
C ASP A 201 8.28 3.67 -12.85
N ASN A 202 7.22 4.38 -12.46
CA ASN A 202 5.84 3.87 -12.53
C ASN A 202 5.43 3.49 -13.96
N MET A 203 5.86 4.27 -14.95
CA MET A 203 5.68 3.95 -16.38
C MET A 203 6.89 3.24 -17.01
N SER A 204 7.87 2.76 -16.24
CA SER A 204 9.14 2.20 -16.72
C SER A 204 9.97 3.16 -17.59
N LEU A 205 9.85 4.46 -17.33
CA LEU A 205 10.53 5.53 -18.07
C LEU A 205 11.63 6.22 -17.27
N GLY A 206 11.91 5.82 -16.03
CA GLY A 206 12.84 6.52 -15.14
C GLY A 206 14.22 6.69 -15.75
N LEU A 207 14.84 5.59 -16.20
CA LEU A 207 16.16 5.62 -16.86
C LEU A 207 16.15 6.45 -18.15
N THR A 208 15.12 6.28 -18.99
CA THR A 208 14.99 7.00 -20.26
C THR A 208 14.87 8.50 -20.02
N ASN A 209 14.06 8.92 -19.05
CA ASN A 209 13.88 10.31 -18.67
C ASN A 209 15.17 10.90 -18.09
N SER A 210 15.90 10.16 -17.25
CA SER A 210 17.21 10.55 -16.73
C SER A 210 18.23 10.80 -17.86
N ILE A 211 18.34 9.90 -18.84
CA ILE A 211 19.22 10.08 -20.01
C ILE A 211 18.76 11.25 -20.89
N THR A 212 17.46 11.44 -21.05
CA THR A 212 16.89 12.60 -21.77
C THR A 212 17.26 13.91 -21.09
N SER A 213 17.17 13.98 -19.77
CA SER A 213 17.58 15.16 -18.99
C SER A 213 19.07 15.48 -19.16
N ILE A 214 19.95 14.47 -19.09
CA ILE A 214 21.39 14.65 -19.30
C ILE A 214 21.66 15.25 -20.69
N ARG A 215 21.00 14.73 -21.72
CA ARG A 215 21.14 15.24 -23.11
C ARG A 215 20.65 16.68 -23.29
N ASN A 216 19.77 17.14 -22.41
CA ASN A 216 19.23 18.49 -22.41
C ASN A 216 19.87 19.39 -21.34
N GLY A 217 21.07 19.03 -20.85
CA GLY A 217 21.88 19.90 -20.00
C GLY A 217 21.42 19.96 -18.54
N VAL A 218 20.81 18.90 -18.02
CA VAL A 218 20.60 18.71 -16.58
C VAL A 218 21.87 18.11 -15.96
N GLU A 219 22.36 18.73 -14.91
CA GLU A 219 23.64 18.39 -14.31
C GLU A 219 23.53 17.35 -13.20
N TRP A 220 22.43 17.32 -12.45
CA TRP A 220 22.24 16.41 -11.31
C TRP A 220 21.16 15.36 -11.58
N ILE A 221 21.51 14.09 -11.43
CA ILE A 221 20.59 12.97 -11.67
C ILE A 221 20.46 12.14 -10.41
N ASP A 222 19.24 12.04 -9.89
CA ASP A 222 18.94 11.15 -8.77
C ASP A 222 18.76 9.70 -9.24
N SER A 223 19.25 8.76 -8.43
CA SER A 223 19.03 7.32 -8.63
C SER A 223 19.06 6.58 -7.30
N THR A 224 18.63 5.31 -7.32
CA THR A 224 18.66 4.42 -6.15
C THR A 224 19.02 2.99 -6.57
N ILE A 225 19.69 2.24 -5.69
CA ILE A 225 20.07 0.83 -5.92
C ILE A 225 18.81 0.00 -6.16
N THR A 226 18.76 -0.78 -7.25
CA THR A 226 17.57 -1.55 -7.69
C THR A 226 16.31 -0.71 -7.92
N GLY A 227 16.45 0.61 -7.99
CA GLY A 227 15.31 1.52 -8.04
C GLY A 227 14.54 1.62 -6.72
N MET A 228 15.11 1.19 -5.60
CA MET A 228 14.43 1.17 -4.29
C MET A 228 13.91 2.58 -3.91
N GLY A 229 12.60 2.73 -3.88
CA GLY A 229 11.95 4.02 -3.70
C GLY A 229 10.43 3.89 -3.70
N ARG A 230 9.72 4.92 -3.26
CA ARG A 230 8.25 4.89 -3.17
C ARG A 230 7.60 4.46 -4.49
N GLY A 231 6.52 3.68 -4.41
CA GLY A 231 5.76 3.24 -5.60
C GLY A 231 6.50 2.18 -6.42
N ALA A 232 6.58 2.38 -7.75
CA ALA A 232 7.36 1.51 -8.61
C ALA A 232 8.88 1.69 -8.48
N GLY A 233 9.32 2.66 -7.66
CA GLY A 233 10.72 2.97 -7.49
C GLY A 233 11.22 4.14 -8.33
N ASN A 234 12.53 4.28 -8.41
CA ASN A 234 13.25 5.34 -9.10
C ASN A 234 14.14 4.80 -10.23
N THR A 235 14.84 5.69 -10.93
CA THR A 235 15.97 5.28 -11.78
C THR A 235 16.94 4.38 -11.01
N GLN A 236 17.23 3.21 -11.57
CA GLN A 236 18.13 2.23 -10.98
C GLN A 236 19.59 2.67 -11.14
N THR A 237 20.32 2.88 -10.04
CA THR A 237 21.71 3.35 -10.04
C THR A 237 22.61 2.46 -10.89
N GLU A 238 22.50 1.14 -10.72
CA GLU A 238 23.29 0.14 -11.45
C GLU A 238 23.08 0.22 -12.96
N ARG A 239 21.86 0.54 -13.41
CA ARG A 239 21.56 0.69 -14.83
C ARG A 239 22.04 2.03 -15.35
N LEU A 240 21.84 3.10 -14.58
CA LEU A 240 22.24 4.46 -14.97
C LEU A 240 23.74 4.54 -15.18
N ILE A 241 24.55 4.15 -14.19
CA ILE A 241 26.02 4.27 -14.30
C ILE A 241 26.58 3.36 -15.39
N SER A 242 25.97 2.19 -15.62
CA SER A 242 26.34 1.26 -16.69
C SER A 242 26.04 1.85 -18.07
N GLU A 243 24.87 2.45 -18.24
CA GLU A 243 24.46 3.09 -19.48
C GLU A 243 25.33 4.32 -19.80
N LEU A 244 25.65 5.13 -18.79
CA LEU A 244 26.55 6.27 -18.92
C LEU A 244 27.95 5.85 -19.36
N LYS A 245 28.48 4.76 -18.78
CA LYS A 245 29.76 4.17 -19.16
C LYS A 245 29.73 3.62 -20.58
N PHE A 246 28.70 2.85 -20.92
CA PHE A 246 28.53 2.28 -22.26
C PHE A 246 28.44 3.35 -23.34
N LYS A 247 27.74 4.45 -23.07
CA LYS A 247 27.63 5.60 -23.99
C LYS A 247 28.87 6.50 -24.02
N GLY A 248 29.88 6.25 -23.17
CA GLY A 248 31.07 7.09 -23.05
C GLY A 248 30.80 8.48 -22.48
N ILE A 249 29.71 8.65 -21.72
CA ILE A 249 29.32 9.93 -21.10
C ILE A 249 30.12 10.16 -19.80
N ALA A 250 30.30 9.10 -18.99
CA ALA A 250 31.10 9.13 -17.76
C ALA A 250 31.66 7.73 -17.45
N ASP A 251 32.82 7.67 -16.78
CA ASP A 251 33.53 6.41 -16.48
C ASP A 251 33.39 6.01 -15.01
N TYR A 252 32.18 5.61 -14.60
CA TYR A 252 31.91 5.09 -13.26
C TYR A 252 32.45 3.66 -13.06
N GLN A 253 32.76 3.28 -11.82
CA GLN A 253 33.12 1.89 -11.46
C GLN A 253 31.85 1.11 -11.11
N CYS A 254 31.38 0.26 -12.01
CA CYS A 254 30.08 -0.39 -11.83
C CYS A 254 30.12 -1.64 -10.93
N ASN A 255 31.26 -2.33 -10.84
CA ASN A 255 31.37 -3.60 -10.11
C ASN A 255 30.99 -3.51 -8.62
N PRO A 256 31.41 -2.50 -7.84
CA PRO A 256 31.00 -2.36 -6.44
C PRO A 256 29.48 -2.32 -6.28
N ILE A 257 28.79 -1.61 -7.17
CA ILE A 257 27.32 -1.51 -7.18
C ILE A 257 26.68 -2.85 -7.58
N TYR A 258 27.23 -3.56 -8.57
CA TYR A 258 26.69 -4.87 -8.96
C TYR A 258 26.80 -5.90 -7.84
N GLU A 259 27.91 -5.92 -7.13
CA GLU A 259 28.07 -6.80 -5.95
C GLU A 259 27.09 -6.44 -4.84
N LEU A 260 26.90 -5.14 -4.57
CA LEU A 260 25.92 -4.65 -3.60
C LEU A 260 24.50 -5.10 -3.95
N VAL A 261 24.12 -4.96 -5.22
CA VAL A 261 22.81 -5.37 -5.75
C VAL A 261 22.57 -6.85 -5.51
N ILE A 262 23.49 -7.71 -5.99
CA ILE A 262 23.32 -9.17 -5.92
C ILE A 262 23.28 -9.67 -4.48
N ARG A 263 24.11 -9.11 -3.59
CA ARG A 263 24.25 -9.60 -2.22
C ARG A 263 23.13 -9.14 -1.29
N TYR A 264 22.65 -7.90 -1.44
CA TYR A 264 21.76 -7.29 -0.45
C TYR A 264 20.43 -6.82 -1.05
N PHE A 265 20.46 -6.03 -2.13
CA PHE A 265 19.26 -5.35 -2.61
C PHE A 265 18.33 -6.23 -3.44
N GLU A 266 18.82 -7.20 -4.21
CA GLU A 266 17.97 -8.19 -4.90
C GLU A 266 17.17 -9.07 -3.90
N PRO A 267 17.78 -9.66 -2.86
CA PRO A 267 17.04 -10.36 -1.82
C PRO A 267 16.00 -9.47 -1.14
N MET A 268 16.37 -8.24 -0.77
CA MET A 268 15.43 -7.30 -0.17
C MET A 268 14.29 -6.93 -1.13
N GLN A 269 14.57 -6.74 -2.41
CA GLN A 269 13.54 -6.45 -3.41
C GLN A 269 12.51 -7.58 -3.49
N LYS A 270 12.96 -8.84 -3.45
CA LYS A 270 12.07 -10.00 -3.41
C LYS A 270 11.24 -10.07 -2.12
N GLN A 271 11.81 -9.62 -1.00
CA GLN A 271 11.12 -9.62 0.29
C GLN A 271 10.06 -8.51 0.38
N TYR A 272 10.38 -7.30 -0.05
CA TYR A 272 9.53 -6.11 0.13
C TYR A 272 8.69 -5.75 -1.11
N GLY A 273 9.01 -6.32 -2.27
CA GLY A 273 8.17 -6.23 -3.47
C GLY A 273 8.19 -4.88 -4.20
N TRP A 274 9.23 -4.05 -4.03
CA TRP A 274 9.33 -2.79 -4.79
C TRP A 274 9.69 -3.03 -6.26
N GLY A 275 9.25 -2.11 -7.12
CA GLY A 275 9.49 -2.17 -8.55
C GLY A 275 8.23 -1.96 -9.39
N THR A 276 8.44 -1.72 -10.68
CA THR A 276 7.35 -1.54 -11.64
C THR A 276 6.46 -2.77 -11.76
N ASN A 277 5.16 -2.53 -11.87
CA ASN A 277 4.16 -3.54 -12.16
C ASN A 277 2.95 -2.88 -12.85
N LEU A 278 2.02 -3.69 -13.35
CA LEU A 278 0.85 -3.21 -14.09
C LEU A 278 -0.01 -2.24 -13.26
N LEU A 279 -0.12 -2.42 -11.95
CA LEU A 279 -0.97 -1.59 -11.10
C LEU A 279 -0.36 -0.20 -10.90
N TYR A 280 0.96 -0.10 -10.73
CA TYR A 280 1.65 1.19 -10.73
C TYR A 280 1.55 1.89 -12.09
N PHE A 281 1.66 1.14 -13.19
CA PHE A 281 1.47 1.68 -14.53
C PHE A 281 0.05 2.27 -14.71
N ILE A 282 -0.99 1.52 -14.33
CA ILE A 282 -2.38 1.98 -14.39
C ILE A 282 -2.58 3.21 -13.48
N GLY A 283 -2.04 3.19 -12.25
CA GLY A 283 -2.12 4.34 -11.34
C GLY A 283 -1.50 5.61 -11.95
N ALA A 284 -0.29 5.50 -12.49
CA ALA A 284 0.42 6.61 -13.13
C ALA A 284 -0.32 7.19 -14.35
N GLN A 285 -0.90 6.33 -15.19
CA GLN A 285 -1.72 6.77 -16.34
C GLN A 285 -2.94 7.61 -15.93
N ASN A 286 -3.42 7.44 -14.70
CA ASN A 286 -4.62 8.11 -14.19
C ASN A 286 -4.29 9.12 -13.08
N ASN A 287 -3.04 9.59 -13.00
CA ASN A 287 -2.57 10.57 -12.01
C ASN A 287 -2.78 10.16 -10.53
N VAL A 288 -2.90 8.86 -10.25
CA VAL A 288 -3.07 8.35 -8.89
C VAL A 288 -1.71 8.30 -8.20
N HIS A 289 -1.63 8.88 -7.00
CA HIS A 289 -0.41 8.92 -6.21
C HIS A 289 0.08 7.49 -5.88
N PRO A 290 1.39 7.19 -6.03
CA PRO A 290 1.93 5.83 -5.90
C PRO A 290 1.67 5.18 -4.53
N THR A 291 1.52 5.98 -3.46
CA THR A 291 1.21 5.47 -2.11
C THR A 291 -0.13 4.73 -2.04
N TYR A 292 -1.14 5.10 -2.85
CA TYR A 292 -2.39 4.33 -2.88
C TYR A 292 -2.13 2.90 -3.33
N ILE A 293 -1.45 2.75 -4.47
CA ILE A 293 -1.10 1.45 -5.05
C ILE A 293 -0.17 0.66 -4.11
N GLN A 294 0.81 1.32 -3.51
CA GLN A 294 1.74 0.70 -2.58
C GLN A 294 1.03 0.14 -1.35
N LYS A 295 0.08 0.89 -0.76
CA LYS A 295 -0.73 0.40 0.37
C LYS A 295 -1.61 -0.78 -0.05
N LEU A 296 -2.29 -0.68 -1.19
CA LEU A 296 -3.10 -1.76 -1.76
C LEU A 296 -2.30 -3.06 -1.96
N LEU A 297 -1.06 -2.95 -2.46
CA LEU A 297 -0.17 -4.08 -2.70
C LEU A 297 0.46 -4.65 -1.42
N SER A 298 0.70 -3.80 -0.42
CA SER A 298 1.27 -4.24 0.86
C SER A 298 0.28 -4.97 1.75
N ASP A 299 -1.02 -4.78 1.50
CA ASP A 299 -2.08 -5.37 2.27
C ASP A 299 -2.55 -6.69 1.65
N SER A 300 -2.14 -7.81 2.26
CA SER A 300 -2.50 -9.16 1.82
C SER A 300 -3.97 -9.50 1.97
N HIS A 301 -4.79 -8.66 2.63
CA HIS A 301 -6.24 -8.89 2.75
C HIS A 301 -6.95 -8.67 1.41
N TYR A 302 -6.40 -7.84 0.53
CA TYR A 302 -7.02 -7.51 -0.74
C TYR A 302 -6.53 -8.43 -1.86
N GLY A 303 -7.47 -9.09 -2.54
CA GLY A 303 -7.20 -9.78 -3.78
C GLY A 303 -6.96 -8.82 -4.95
N VAL A 304 -6.57 -9.38 -6.09
CA VAL A 304 -6.27 -8.60 -7.30
C VAL A 304 -7.48 -7.77 -7.75
N ASP A 305 -8.69 -8.31 -7.60
CA ASP A 305 -9.93 -7.65 -8.03
C ASP A 305 -10.28 -6.44 -7.13
N GLU A 306 -10.07 -6.52 -5.81
CA GLU A 306 -10.23 -5.39 -4.89
C GLU A 306 -9.25 -4.27 -5.20
N VAL A 307 -8.00 -4.63 -5.48
CA VAL A 307 -6.98 -3.65 -5.85
C VAL A 307 -7.35 -2.96 -7.17
N VAL A 308 -7.84 -3.70 -8.17
CA VAL A 308 -8.29 -3.12 -9.44
C VAL A 308 -9.52 -2.22 -9.24
N GLY A 309 -10.52 -2.66 -8.47
CA GLY A 309 -11.72 -1.87 -8.20
C GLY A 309 -11.43 -0.58 -7.41
N ALA A 310 -10.55 -0.66 -6.42
CA ALA A 310 -10.09 0.52 -5.67
C ALA A 310 -9.35 1.50 -6.60
N ILE A 311 -8.51 0.98 -7.50
CA ILE A 311 -7.82 1.81 -8.50
C ILE A 311 -8.83 2.48 -9.42
N ASP A 312 -9.80 1.76 -9.98
CA ASP A 312 -10.81 2.31 -10.90
C ASP A 312 -11.59 3.45 -10.27
N PHE A 313 -11.98 3.33 -9.01
CA PHE A 313 -12.64 4.43 -8.29
C PHE A 313 -11.73 5.63 -8.06
N LEU A 314 -10.46 5.41 -7.73
CA LEU A 314 -9.51 6.51 -7.56
C LEU A 314 -9.36 7.32 -8.87
N LYS A 315 -9.55 6.71 -10.04
CA LYS A 315 -9.49 7.42 -11.34
C LYS A 315 -10.59 8.47 -11.50
N GLU A 316 -11.73 8.31 -10.82
CA GLU A 316 -12.88 9.21 -10.95
C GLU A 316 -12.69 10.54 -10.19
N PHE A 317 -11.59 10.68 -9.42
CA PHE A 317 -11.32 11.88 -8.62
C PHE A 317 -10.08 12.63 -9.10
N ASP A 318 -10.23 13.94 -9.29
CA ASP A 318 -9.15 14.84 -9.72
C ASP A 318 -8.06 15.06 -8.63
N ASP A 319 -8.35 14.79 -7.35
CA ASP A 319 -7.44 15.06 -6.22
C ASP A 319 -6.60 13.84 -5.79
N THR A 320 -6.46 12.84 -6.67
CA THR A 320 -5.66 11.64 -6.35
C THR A 320 -4.16 11.80 -6.56
N ALA A 321 -3.71 12.96 -7.04
CA ALA A 321 -2.30 13.29 -7.15
C ALA A 321 -1.60 13.40 -5.78
N SER A 322 -2.36 13.52 -4.68
CA SER A 322 -1.86 13.43 -3.32
C SER A 322 -2.51 12.27 -2.56
N PHE A 323 -1.78 11.69 -1.61
CA PHE A 323 -2.33 10.62 -0.79
C PHE A 323 -3.23 11.17 0.33
N ASP A 324 -4.46 10.67 0.39
CA ASP A 324 -5.46 10.97 1.41
C ASP A 324 -5.98 9.67 2.02
N GLU A 325 -5.83 9.53 3.35
CA GLU A 325 -6.23 8.32 4.08
C GLU A 325 -7.74 8.07 4.04
N SER A 326 -8.55 9.14 4.01
CA SER A 326 -10.00 9.04 3.98
C SER A 326 -10.49 8.59 2.61
N LEU A 327 -9.89 9.07 1.53
CA LEU A 327 -10.17 8.64 0.17
C LEU A 327 -9.67 7.22 -0.08
N TYR A 328 -8.51 6.86 0.46
CA TYR A 328 -8.02 5.47 0.46
C TYR A 328 -9.02 4.54 1.16
N SER A 329 -9.45 4.91 2.37
CA SER A 329 -10.45 4.15 3.12
C SER A 329 -11.76 4.05 2.33
N LYS A 330 -12.21 5.14 1.68
CA LYS A 330 -13.39 5.13 0.82
C LYS A 330 -13.23 4.22 -0.39
N ALA A 331 -12.07 4.24 -1.05
CA ALA A 331 -11.78 3.39 -2.19
C ALA A 331 -11.81 1.89 -1.82
N LEU A 332 -11.43 1.57 -0.58
CA LEU A 332 -11.59 0.23 -0.01
C LEU A 332 -13.04 -0.05 0.41
N SER A 333 -13.77 1.00 0.80
CA SER A 333 -15.13 0.95 1.31
C SER A 333 -16.20 1.17 0.24
N ILE A 334 -15.87 1.21 -1.05
CA ILE A 334 -16.87 1.24 -2.15
C ILE A 334 -17.78 0.01 -2.05
N ASN A 335 -17.28 -1.08 -1.47
CA ASN A 335 -18.05 -2.28 -1.17
C ASN A 335 -18.84 -2.21 0.15
N SER A 336 -18.71 -1.11 0.91
CA SER A 336 -19.60 -0.76 2.01
C SER A 336 -20.35 0.52 1.62
N VAL A 337 -21.37 0.34 0.79
CA VAL A 337 -22.35 1.38 0.51
C VAL A 337 -22.79 2.00 1.86
N ASP A 338 -22.62 3.31 2.00
CA ASP A 338 -23.04 4.14 3.16
C ASP A 338 -24.59 4.25 3.25
N GLU A 339 -25.29 3.22 2.82
CA GLU A 339 -26.72 3.10 3.01
C GLU A 339 -27.03 2.71 4.45
N LYS A 340 -28.11 3.28 4.97
CA LYS A 340 -28.61 2.94 6.30
C LYS A 340 -28.85 1.43 6.34
N VAL A 341 -28.17 0.74 7.24
CA VAL A 341 -28.25 -0.73 7.43
C VAL A 341 -29.70 -1.18 7.34
N SER A 342 -30.01 -1.95 6.30
CA SER A 342 -31.30 -2.61 6.11
C SER A 342 -31.23 -4.03 6.65
N GLY A 343 -32.38 -4.66 6.79
CA GLY A 343 -32.50 -6.03 7.28
C GLY A 343 -33.95 -6.43 7.46
N SER A 344 -34.23 -7.73 7.35
CA SER A 344 -35.53 -8.31 7.67
C SER A 344 -35.40 -9.40 8.72
N SER A 345 -36.51 -9.73 9.37
CA SER A 345 -36.59 -10.83 10.34
C SER A 345 -36.81 -12.20 9.68
N ASP A 346 -36.61 -12.31 8.36
CA ASP A 346 -36.91 -13.52 7.58
C ASP A 346 -36.02 -14.71 7.95
N LEU A 347 -34.85 -14.48 8.57
CA LEU A 347 -33.98 -15.55 9.04
C LEU A 347 -34.50 -16.25 10.29
N ILE A 348 -35.30 -15.55 11.10
CA ILE A 348 -35.74 -16.05 12.39
C ILE A 348 -36.58 -17.30 12.19
N GLY A 349 -36.16 -18.40 12.80
CA GLY A 349 -36.92 -19.63 12.81
C GLY A 349 -36.66 -20.58 11.64
N LEU A 350 -35.88 -20.19 10.63
CA LEU A 350 -35.61 -21.04 9.45
C LEU A 350 -34.97 -22.40 9.80
N ALA A 351 -34.17 -22.44 10.87
CA ALA A 351 -33.52 -23.65 11.36
C ALA A 351 -33.78 -23.88 12.86
N GLU A 352 -34.93 -23.41 13.37
CA GLU A 352 -35.23 -23.51 14.80
C GLU A 352 -35.20 -24.96 15.29
N GLY A 353 -34.38 -25.22 16.30
CA GLY A 353 -34.21 -26.56 16.89
C GLY A 353 -33.48 -27.57 16.00
N LYS A 354 -32.98 -27.18 14.82
CA LYS A 354 -32.16 -28.04 13.94
C LYS A 354 -30.67 -27.76 14.09
N GLU A 355 -29.85 -28.72 13.67
CA GLU A 355 -28.44 -28.45 13.40
C GLU A 355 -28.32 -27.61 12.13
N ILE A 356 -27.46 -26.59 12.14
CA ILE A 356 -26.99 -25.93 10.91
C ILE A 356 -25.61 -26.47 10.58
N LEU A 357 -25.43 -26.96 9.36
CA LEU A 357 -24.14 -27.33 8.81
C LEU A 357 -23.64 -26.17 7.92
N VAL A 358 -22.69 -25.41 8.40
CA VAL A 358 -22.07 -24.32 7.64
C VAL A 358 -20.89 -24.89 6.84
N VAL A 359 -20.92 -24.67 5.52
CA VAL A 359 -19.97 -25.25 4.57
C VAL A 359 -19.14 -24.12 3.94
N ALA A 360 -17.82 -24.23 4.03
CA ALA A 360 -16.88 -23.34 3.33
C ALA A 360 -16.10 -24.10 2.25
N ASN A 361 -15.53 -23.37 1.27
CA ASN A 361 -14.79 -23.94 0.15
C ASN A 361 -13.31 -24.23 0.46
N GLY A 362 -13.01 -24.77 1.62
CA GLY A 362 -11.64 -25.15 1.99
C GLY A 362 -11.23 -26.50 1.37
N PRO A 363 -9.92 -26.82 1.30
CA PRO A 363 -9.42 -28.06 0.71
C PRO A 363 -10.03 -29.35 1.29
N SER A 364 -10.46 -29.33 2.56
CA SER A 364 -11.14 -30.47 3.16
C SER A 364 -12.51 -30.76 2.53
N LEU A 365 -13.17 -29.78 1.92
CA LEU A 365 -14.46 -29.99 1.27
C LEU A 365 -14.35 -31.02 0.13
N GLU A 366 -13.37 -30.84 -0.76
CA GLU A 366 -13.09 -31.79 -1.85
C GLU A 366 -12.63 -33.14 -1.30
N THR A 367 -11.76 -33.11 -0.29
CA THR A 367 -11.20 -34.33 0.30
C THR A 367 -12.27 -35.23 0.94
N TYR A 368 -13.27 -34.63 1.58
CA TYR A 368 -14.30 -35.35 2.35
C TYR A 368 -15.70 -35.26 1.72
N GLU A 369 -15.81 -34.90 0.45
CA GLU A 369 -17.07 -34.64 -0.26
C GLU A 369 -18.12 -35.74 -0.02
N THR A 370 -17.75 -37.00 -0.27
CA THR A 370 -18.64 -38.16 -0.09
C THR A 370 -19.10 -38.32 1.35
N GLY A 371 -18.22 -38.08 2.33
CA GLY A 371 -18.55 -38.15 3.74
C GLY A 371 -19.53 -37.05 4.15
N ILE A 372 -19.34 -35.84 3.63
CA ILE A 372 -20.22 -34.70 3.89
C ILE A 372 -21.61 -34.94 3.30
N LYS A 373 -21.70 -35.45 2.06
CA LYS A 373 -22.98 -35.82 1.44
C LYS A 373 -23.75 -36.85 2.26
N ASN A 374 -23.08 -37.92 2.68
CA ASN A 374 -23.68 -38.94 3.55
C ASN A 374 -24.15 -38.36 4.89
N TYR A 375 -23.34 -37.48 5.51
CA TYR A 375 -23.70 -36.81 6.75
C TYR A 375 -24.99 -35.99 6.60
N ILE A 376 -25.11 -35.22 5.51
CA ILE A 376 -26.29 -34.39 5.22
C ILE A 376 -27.53 -35.27 5.04
N GLU A 377 -27.42 -36.38 4.30
CA GLU A 377 -28.53 -37.29 4.05
C GLU A 377 -29.03 -37.99 5.34
N GLU A 378 -28.10 -38.38 6.22
CA GLU A 378 -28.40 -39.05 7.48
C GLU A 378 -28.98 -38.09 8.53
N HIS A 379 -28.30 -36.97 8.78
CA HIS A 379 -28.60 -36.06 9.88
C HIS A 379 -29.62 -34.99 9.53
N LYS A 380 -29.81 -34.73 8.22
CA LYS A 380 -30.70 -33.71 7.67
C LYS A 380 -30.54 -32.33 8.35
N PRO A 381 -29.29 -31.82 8.48
CA PRO A 381 -29.07 -30.47 8.98
C PRO A 381 -29.62 -29.45 7.98
N TYR A 382 -29.79 -28.21 8.43
CA TYR A 382 -29.96 -27.08 7.51
C TYR A 382 -28.58 -26.70 6.96
N VAL A 383 -28.38 -26.78 5.64
CA VAL A 383 -27.07 -26.58 5.01
C VAL A 383 -26.91 -25.13 4.56
N LEU A 384 -25.93 -24.45 5.15
CA LEU A 384 -25.62 -23.05 4.90
C LEU A 384 -24.26 -22.92 4.20
N ALA A 385 -24.25 -22.56 2.93
CA ALA A 385 -23.04 -22.45 2.12
C ALA A 385 -22.43 -21.04 2.18
N VAL A 386 -21.14 -20.93 2.51
CA VAL A 386 -20.38 -19.67 2.48
C VAL A 386 -19.86 -19.42 1.07
N ASN A 387 -20.43 -18.44 0.38
CA ASN A 387 -20.25 -18.20 -1.06
C ASN A 387 -20.68 -19.38 -1.95
N ALA A 388 -20.57 -19.21 -3.27
CA ALA A 388 -20.94 -20.23 -4.25
C ALA A 388 -20.10 -21.50 -4.07
N LEU A 389 -20.80 -22.64 -3.97
CA LEU A 389 -20.24 -23.97 -3.72
C LEU A 389 -20.79 -24.99 -4.73
N PRO A 390 -20.21 -25.07 -5.95
CA PRO A 390 -20.70 -25.96 -6.99
C PRO A 390 -20.74 -27.45 -6.58
N LEU A 391 -19.78 -27.91 -5.76
CA LEU A 391 -19.64 -29.32 -5.34
C LEU A 391 -20.85 -29.87 -4.57
N LEU A 392 -21.53 -29.00 -3.80
CA LEU A 392 -22.65 -29.38 -2.94
C LEU A 392 -23.95 -28.67 -3.29
N ASN A 393 -24.06 -28.05 -4.47
CA ASN A 393 -25.19 -27.18 -4.81
C ASN A 393 -26.58 -27.82 -4.59
N GLU A 394 -26.72 -29.12 -4.87
CA GLU A 394 -28.00 -29.85 -4.70
C GLU A 394 -28.38 -30.09 -3.22
N TYR A 395 -27.44 -29.92 -2.30
CA TYR A 395 -27.62 -30.13 -0.86
C TYR A 395 -27.74 -28.81 -0.08
N VAL A 396 -27.62 -27.65 -0.73
CA VAL A 396 -27.60 -26.34 -0.07
C VAL A 396 -29.02 -25.78 0.12
N ASP A 397 -29.42 -25.55 1.37
CA ASP A 397 -30.67 -24.89 1.71
C ASP A 397 -30.60 -23.37 1.58
N SER A 398 -29.42 -22.77 1.84
CA SER A 398 -29.17 -21.35 1.58
C SER A 398 -27.69 -21.05 1.35
N TYR A 399 -27.43 -20.11 0.44
CA TYR A 399 -26.12 -19.48 0.29
C TYR A 399 -26.03 -18.23 1.15
N VAL A 400 -24.88 -17.95 1.72
CA VAL A 400 -24.57 -16.69 2.38
C VAL A 400 -23.50 -15.97 1.59
N ILE A 401 -23.77 -14.72 1.24
CA ILE A 401 -22.82 -13.85 0.58
C ILE A 401 -22.72 -12.52 1.32
N SER A 402 -21.51 -11.99 1.40
CA SER A 402 -21.26 -10.59 1.73
C SER A 402 -20.67 -9.97 0.48
N HIS A 403 -21.09 -8.77 0.09
CA HIS A 403 -20.56 -8.11 -1.12
C HIS A 403 -19.04 -7.97 -1.00
N ASN A 404 -18.30 -8.83 -1.71
CA ASN A 404 -16.85 -8.95 -1.69
C ASN A 404 -16.34 -9.53 -3.02
N SER A 405 -15.02 -9.62 -3.19
CA SER A 405 -14.42 -10.20 -4.41
C SER A 405 -14.88 -11.60 -4.73
N LYS A 406 -15.15 -12.42 -3.71
CA LYS A 406 -15.63 -13.79 -3.92
C LYS A 406 -17.01 -13.79 -4.54
N PHE A 407 -17.91 -12.91 -4.10
CA PHE A 407 -19.18 -12.67 -4.77
C PHE A 407 -18.97 -12.17 -6.20
N LEU A 408 -18.17 -11.11 -6.42
CA LEU A 408 -17.99 -10.50 -7.74
C LEU A 408 -17.44 -11.49 -8.78
N SER A 409 -16.41 -12.26 -8.42
CA SER A 409 -15.82 -13.31 -9.27
C SER A 409 -16.79 -14.47 -9.57
N GLN A 410 -17.81 -14.65 -8.74
CA GLN A 410 -18.76 -15.76 -8.83
C GLN A 410 -20.19 -15.30 -9.15
N LYS A 411 -20.44 -14.00 -9.40
CA LYS A 411 -21.81 -13.45 -9.46
C LYS A 411 -22.68 -14.13 -10.51
N GLN A 412 -22.07 -14.57 -11.60
CA GLN A 412 -22.74 -15.34 -12.66
C GLN A 412 -23.23 -16.73 -12.19
N LEU A 413 -22.54 -17.37 -11.25
CA LEU A 413 -22.92 -18.68 -10.73
C LEU A 413 -24.24 -18.62 -9.96
N TYR A 414 -24.51 -17.53 -9.24
CA TYR A 414 -25.73 -17.40 -8.44
C TYR A 414 -26.99 -17.41 -9.30
N SER A 415 -26.93 -16.94 -10.55
CA SER A 415 -28.06 -17.01 -11.48
C SER A 415 -28.51 -18.44 -11.78
N SER A 416 -27.64 -19.44 -11.59
CA SER A 416 -27.94 -20.86 -11.80
C SER A 416 -28.52 -21.56 -10.57
N PHE A 417 -28.47 -20.92 -9.42
CA PHE A 417 -29.01 -21.49 -8.18
C PHE A 417 -30.54 -21.36 -8.17
N ASN A 418 -31.20 -22.28 -7.47
CA ASN A 418 -32.65 -22.29 -7.29
C ASN A 418 -32.95 -22.48 -5.79
N THR A 419 -32.38 -21.60 -4.96
CA THR A 419 -32.44 -21.70 -3.50
C THR A 419 -32.55 -20.31 -2.87
N SER A 420 -32.44 -20.20 -1.54
CA SER A 420 -32.41 -18.90 -0.87
C SER A 420 -30.98 -18.37 -0.75
N VAL A 421 -30.82 -17.05 -0.85
CA VAL A 421 -29.54 -16.37 -0.69
C VAL A 421 -29.67 -15.33 0.41
N ILE A 422 -28.88 -15.47 1.46
CA ILE A 422 -28.79 -14.56 2.60
C ILE A 422 -27.69 -13.54 2.29
N LEU A 423 -28.05 -12.27 2.31
CA LEU A 423 -27.15 -11.17 1.96
C LEU A 423 -27.58 -9.87 2.65
N PRO A 424 -26.62 -8.98 2.99
CA PRO A 424 -26.93 -7.64 3.45
C PRO A 424 -27.30 -6.75 2.26
N ILE A 425 -28.59 -6.58 1.95
CA ILE A 425 -29.03 -5.91 0.71
C ILE A 425 -28.46 -4.49 0.60
N HIS A 426 -28.37 -3.76 1.70
CA HIS A 426 -27.79 -2.41 1.74
C HIS A 426 -26.33 -2.33 1.29
N ARG A 427 -25.64 -3.44 1.06
CA ARG A 427 -24.27 -3.49 0.48
C ARG A 427 -24.23 -3.82 -1.00
N PHE A 428 -25.36 -4.12 -1.65
CA PHE A 428 -25.40 -4.53 -3.05
C PHE A 428 -26.05 -3.45 -3.91
N SER A 429 -25.50 -3.25 -5.10
CA SER A 429 -26.13 -2.41 -6.12
C SER A 429 -27.39 -3.09 -6.70
N GLU A 430 -28.31 -2.31 -7.29
CA GLU A 430 -29.47 -2.88 -8.01
C GLU A 430 -29.04 -3.86 -9.12
N GLU A 431 -27.93 -3.56 -9.79
CA GLU A 431 -27.35 -4.45 -10.80
C GLU A 431 -26.91 -5.79 -10.18
N ASP A 432 -26.15 -5.76 -9.08
CA ASP A 432 -25.69 -6.97 -8.40
C ASP A 432 -26.86 -7.82 -7.88
N LEU A 433 -27.87 -7.17 -7.31
CA LEU A 433 -29.10 -7.84 -6.84
C LEU A 433 -29.82 -8.55 -7.99
N SER A 434 -29.85 -7.95 -9.18
CA SER A 434 -30.51 -8.56 -10.35
C SER A 434 -29.87 -9.90 -10.77
N PHE A 435 -28.54 -10.03 -10.63
CA PHE A 435 -27.81 -11.28 -10.92
C PHE A 435 -28.13 -12.40 -9.92
N VAL A 436 -28.37 -12.05 -8.66
CA VAL A 436 -28.67 -13.03 -7.61
C VAL A 436 -30.16 -13.38 -7.60
N GLN A 437 -31.04 -12.40 -7.80
CA GLN A 437 -32.49 -12.56 -7.67
C GLN A 437 -33.12 -13.40 -8.79
N SER A 438 -32.46 -13.56 -9.93
CA SER A 438 -33.06 -14.14 -11.15
C SER A 438 -33.79 -15.46 -10.92
N ASN A 439 -33.23 -16.36 -10.10
CA ASN A 439 -33.82 -17.66 -9.75
C ASN A 439 -33.83 -17.93 -8.22
N ASN A 440 -33.40 -16.98 -7.40
CA ASN A 440 -33.23 -17.18 -5.97
C ASN A 440 -34.16 -16.30 -5.13
N ARG A 441 -34.51 -16.79 -3.94
CA ARG A 441 -35.17 -15.98 -2.92
C ARG A 441 -34.11 -15.22 -2.12
N LEU A 442 -34.14 -13.89 -2.20
CA LEU A 442 -33.28 -13.04 -1.38
C LEU A 442 -33.81 -12.95 0.05
N LEU A 443 -32.92 -13.10 1.04
CA LEU A 443 -33.19 -12.93 2.46
C LEU A 443 -32.27 -11.81 2.98
N ASP A 444 -32.86 -10.65 3.29
CA ASP A 444 -32.10 -9.48 3.73
C ASP A 444 -31.69 -9.63 5.19
N TYR A 445 -30.39 -9.63 5.46
CA TYR A 445 -29.87 -9.62 6.82
C TYR A 445 -28.70 -8.65 6.92
N GLY A 446 -28.89 -7.56 7.64
CA GLY A 446 -27.91 -6.48 7.71
C GLY A 446 -26.58 -6.92 8.32
N VAL A 447 -25.50 -6.27 7.92
CA VAL A 447 -24.16 -6.44 8.50
C VAL A 447 -23.55 -5.08 8.81
N ILE A 448 -22.97 -4.99 10.01
CA ILE A 448 -22.20 -3.86 10.50
C ILE A 448 -20.82 -4.40 10.87
N VAL A 449 -19.76 -3.85 10.29
CA VAL A 449 -18.40 -4.23 10.65
C VAL A 449 -17.91 -3.30 11.75
N LYS A 450 -17.60 -3.85 12.92
CA LYS A 450 -17.09 -3.10 14.06
C LYS A 450 -16.13 -3.96 14.87
N ASP A 451 -14.88 -3.49 14.91
CA ASP A 451 -13.77 -4.17 15.56
C ASP A 451 -14.11 -4.62 17.00
N GLY A 452 -13.69 -5.85 17.32
CA GLY A 452 -13.89 -6.48 18.63
C GLY A 452 -15.33 -6.80 19.03
N ILE A 453 -16.34 -6.63 18.15
CA ILE A 453 -17.74 -6.87 18.47
C ILE A 453 -18.34 -7.96 17.56
N PHE A 454 -18.92 -8.98 18.19
CA PHE A 454 -19.73 -9.98 17.52
C PHE A 454 -21.11 -10.06 18.16
N GLN A 455 -22.16 -9.76 17.39
CA GLN A 455 -23.57 -9.79 17.80
C GLN A 455 -24.46 -10.23 16.65
N SER A 456 -25.45 -11.07 16.95
CA SER A 456 -26.52 -11.46 16.03
C SER A 456 -27.84 -10.96 16.58
N ASN A 457 -28.53 -10.12 15.81
CA ASN A 457 -29.85 -9.58 16.15
C ASN A 457 -30.90 -10.18 15.21
N ASP A 458 -32.14 -9.70 15.33
CA ASP A 458 -33.29 -10.20 14.56
C ASP A 458 -33.23 -9.82 13.07
N GLU A 459 -32.72 -8.63 12.75
CA GLU A 459 -32.70 -8.08 11.37
C GLU A 459 -31.27 -7.84 10.85
N ASN A 460 -30.27 -7.83 11.72
CA ASN A 460 -28.89 -7.53 11.36
C ASN A 460 -27.89 -8.17 12.32
N CYS A 461 -26.62 -8.09 11.97
CA CYS A 461 -25.51 -8.48 12.83
C CYS A 461 -24.42 -7.41 12.89
N VAL A 462 -23.62 -7.49 13.96
CA VAL A 462 -22.35 -6.78 14.09
C VAL A 462 -21.25 -7.83 14.08
N VAL A 463 -20.27 -7.68 13.20
CA VAL A 463 -19.13 -8.61 13.07
C VAL A 463 -17.81 -7.87 13.23
N PRO A 464 -16.76 -8.51 13.77
CA PRO A 464 -15.48 -7.86 14.01
C PRO A 464 -14.69 -7.59 12.72
N TYR A 465 -14.88 -8.44 11.71
CA TYR A 465 -14.12 -8.44 10.47
C TYR A 465 -15.06 -8.59 9.27
N ASP A 466 -14.69 -7.96 8.14
CA ASP A 466 -15.47 -8.02 6.89
C ASP A 466 -15.22 -9.32 6.10
N LEU A 467 -15.49 -10.44 6.75
CA LEU A 467 -15.35 -11.78 6.18
C LEU A 467 -16.72 -12.44 6.04
N THR A 468 -17.02 -13.05 4.89
CA THR A 468 -18.28 -13.80 4.69
C THR A 468 -18.45 -14.91 5.72
N ALA A 469 -17.36 -15.52 6.20
CA ALA A 469 -17.40 -16.51 7.27
C ALA A 469 -17.94 -15.92 8.60
N CYS A 470 -17.52 -14.70 8.96
CA CYS A 470 -18.05 -14.00 10.14
C CYS A 470 -19.54 -13.72 9.97
N TYR A 471 -19.92 -13.19 8.81
CA TYR A 471 -21.30 -12.87 8.48
C TYR A 471 -22.20 -14.13 8.45
N ALA A 472 -21.74 -15.22 7.85
CA ALA A 472 -22.48 -16.49 7.79
C ALA A 472 -22.71 -17.11 9.17
N LEU A 473 -21.72 -17.03 10.07
CA LEU A 473 -21.88 -17.51 11.44
C LEU A 473 -22.85 -16.64 12.25
N ALA A 474 -22.88 -15.34 12.01
CA ALA A 474 -23.89 -14.46 12.60
C ALA A 474 -25.29 -14.75 12.04
N ALA A 475 -25.44 -14.91 10.72
CA ALA A 475 -26.70 -15.29 10.09
C ALA A 475 -27.22 -16.64 10.60
N ALA A 476 -26.34 -17.63 10.75
CA ALA A 476 -26.68 -18.94 11.31
C ALA A 476 -27.25 -18.84 12.73
N LEU A 477 -26.74 -17.92 13.56
CA LEU A 477 -27.24 -17.72 14.92
C LEU A 477 -28.64 -17.07 14.93
N ALA A 478 -28.91 -16.12 14.04
CA ALA A 478 -30.23 -15.49 13.91
C ALA A 478 -31.35 -16.51 13.62
N MET A 479 -31.01 -17.63 12.98
CA MET A 479 -31.92 -18.73 12.67
C MET A 479 -32.30 -19.61 13.87
N LYS A 480 -31.75 -19.34 15.07
CA LYS A 480 -32.00 -20.06 16.34
C LYS A 480 -31.72 -21.58 16.29
N PRO A 481 -30.49 -21.99 15.89
CA PRO A 481 -30.15 -23.40 15.75
C PRO A 481 -30.01 -24.11 17.10
N LYS A 482 -30.16 -25.43 17.09
CA LYS A 482 -29.76 -26.30 18.20
C LYS A 482 -28.23 -26.37 18.35
N SER A 483 -27.52 -26.42 17.22
CA SER A 483 -26.06 -26.47 17.14
C SER A 483 -25.58 -26.04 15.76
N ILE A 484 -24.33 -25.62 15.68
CA ILE A 484 -23.65 -25.26 14.43
C ILE A 484 -22.48 -26.21 14.23
N SER A 485 -22.43 -26.87 13.08
CA SER A 485 -21.30 -27.69 12.66
C SER A 485 -20.64 -27.07 11.44
N LEU A 486 -19.31 -27.19 11.35
CA LEU A 486 -18.49 -26.54 10.33
C LEU A 486 -17.74 -27.59 9.51
N VAL A 487 -17.80 -27.48 8.19
CA VAL A 487 -17.00 -28.30 7.25
C VAL A 487 -16.35 -27.41 6.20
N GLY A 488 -15.15 -27.77 5.75
CA GLY A 488 -14.37 -26.92 4.84
C GLY A 488 -13.75 -25.68 5.50
N PHE A 489 -13.76 -25.60 6.83
CA PHE A 489 -13.12 -24.54 7.61
C PHE A 489 -11.70 -24.96 8.03
N ASP A 490 -10.84 -25.21 7.04
CA ASP A 490 -9.49 -25.75 7.22
C ASP A 490 -8.56 -24.83 8.03
N GLY A 491 -8.72 -23.52 7.86
CA GLY A 491 -7.79 -22.51 8.36
C GLY A 491 -6.84 -22.00 7.28
N TYR A 492 -6.16 -20.91 7.61
CA TYR A 492 -5.16 -20.27 6.77
C TYR A 492 -3.74 -20.60 7.26
N GLU A 493 -2.75 -20.25 6.45
CA GLU A 493 -1.34 -20.37 6.79
C GLU A 493 -0.99 -19.55 8.06
N LYS A 494 0.05 -19.97 8.78
CA LYS A 494 0.36 -19.46 10.13
C LYS A 494 0.56 -17.93 10.21
N PHE A 495 0.94 -17.29 9.11
CA PHE A 495 1.19 -15.85 9.02
C PHE A 495 0.11 -15.09 8.25
N ASP A 496 -0.94 -15.79 7.81
CA ASP A 496 -2.09 -15.14 7.18
C ASP A 496 -2.91 -14.43 8.27
N PRO A 497 -3.17 -13.12 8.15
CA PRO A 497 -3.89 -12.38 9.18
C PRO A 497 -5.30 -12.93 9.41
N ARG A 498 -5.96 -13.47 8.38
CA ARG A 498 -7.30 -14.07 8.47
C ARG A 498 -7.34 -15.26 9.43
N GLN A 499 -6.21 -15.94 9.65
CA GLN A 499 -6.11 -16.98 10.66
C GLN A 499 -6.39 -16.41 12.07
N ALA A 500 -5.82 -15.25 12.39
CA ALA A 500 -6.02 -14.62 13.69
C ALA A 500 -7.45 -14.09 13.84
N GLU A 501 -7.97 -13.47 12.79
CA GLU A 501 -9.32 -12.89 12.74
C GLU A 501 -10.41 -13.94 13.00
N VAL A 502 -10.38 -15.08 12.29
CA VAL A 502 -11.37 -16.14 12.47
C VAL A 502 -11.22 -16.81 13.84
N ASN A 503 -10.00 -16.91 14.38
CA ASN A 503 -9.81 -17.39 15.76
C ASN A 503 -10.38 -16.43 16.79
N GLU A 504 -10.27 -15.12 16.57
CA GLU A 504 -10.89 -14.11 17.42
C GLU A 504 -12.41 -14.12 17.31
N LEU A 505 -12.96 -14.26 16.10
CA LEU A 505 -14.39 -14.49 15.90
C LEU A 505 -14.90 -15.62 16.79
N PHE A 506 -14.25 -16.79 16.77
CA PHE A 506 -14.69 -17.92 17.57
C PHE A 506 -14.58 -17.66 19.08
N LYS A 507 -13.58 -16.89 19.54
CA LYS A 507 -13.50 -16.44 20.94
C LYS A 507 -14.68 -15.52 21.30
N LEU A 508 -14.99 -14.56 20.45
CA LEU A 508 -16.12 -13.64 20.66
C LEU A 508 -17.44 -14.40 20.65
N MET A 509 -17.66 -15.32 19.70
CA MET A 509 -18.85 -16.18 19.66
C MET A 509 -19.01 -17.00 20.94
N HIS A 510 -17.92 -17.54 21.48
CA HIS A 510 -17.97 -18.31 22.72
C HIS A 510 -18.44 -17.47 23.92
N VAL A 511 -18.07 -16.19 23.95
CA VAL A 511 -18.48 -15.23 24.99
C VAL A 511 -19.93 -14.79 24.79
N THR A 512 -20.33 -14.44 23.57
CA THR A 512 -21.66 -13.86 23.28
C THR A 512 -22.76 -14.91 23.22
N CYS A 513 -22.47 -16.15 22.82
CA CYS A 513 -23.46 -17.17 22.48
C CYS A 513 -23.16 -18.53 23.15
N SER A 514 -22.93 -18.54 24.47
CA SER A 514 -22.50 -19.72 25.22
C SER A 514 -23.46 -20.93 25.16
N SER A 515 -24.72 -20.72 24.79
CA SER A 515 -25.73 -21.78 24.69
C SER A 515 -25.63 -22.61 23.41
N THR A 516 -25.08 -22.06 22.32
CA THR A 516 -25.03 -22.72 21.01
C THR A 516 -23.68 -23.39 20.83
N LYS A 517 -23.66 -24.71 20.64
CA LYS A 517 -22.43 -25.46 20.41
C LYS A 517 -21.97 -25.27 18.96
N VAL A 518 -20.72 -24.85 18.78
CA VAL A 518 -20.05 -24.73 17.48
C VAL A 518 -18.90 -25.73 17.41
N ARG A 519 -18.84 -26.57 16.37
CA ARG A 519 -17.76 -27.55 16.18
C ARG A 519 -17.35 -27.72 14.72
N ALA A 520 -16.07 -28.00 14.46
CA ALA A 520 -15.61 -28.44 13.15
C ALA A 520 -15.69 -29.96 13.01
N LEU A 521 -16.25 -30.45 11.90
CA LEU A 521 -16.40 -31.86 11.58
C LEU A 521 -15.41 -32.36 10.51
N THR A 522 -14.69 -31.43 9.86
CA THR A 522 -13.48 -31.73 9.07
C THR A 522 -12.24 -31.18 9.80
N PRO A 523 -11.01 -31.59 9.42
CA PRO A 523 -9.79 -31.03 9.96
C PRO A 523 -9.80 -29.50 9.90
N SER A 524 -9.41 -28.86 11.01
CA SER A 524 -9.36 -27.40 11.12
C SER A 524 -8.19 -26.99 12.00
N SER A 525 -7.47 -25.95 11.58
CA SER A 525 -6.40 -25.32 12.36
C SER A 525 -6.93 -24.27 13.35
N TYR A 526 -8.21 -23.90 13.27
CA TYR A 526 -8.85 -22.95 14.18
C TYR A 526 -9.00 -23.53 15.60
N ALA A 527 -8.99 -22.63 16.59
CA ALA A 527 -9.13 -22.91 18.01
C ALA A 527 -10.60 -23.12 18.40
N ILE A 528 -11.24 -24.14 17.82
CA ILE A 528 -12.64 -24.52 18.06
C ILE A 528 -12.77 -25.98 18.47
N ALA A 529 -13.94 -26.33 19.02
CA ALA A 529 -14.26 -27.73 19.31
C ALA A 529 -14.22 -28.55 18.02
N LYS A 530 -13.65 -29.75 18.09
CA LYS A 530 -13.49 -30.65 16.94
C LYS A 530 -14.32 -31.91 17.16
N GLY A 531 -14.93 -32.39 16.09
CA GLY A 531 -15.61 -33.67 15.99
C GLY A 531 -15.26 -34.31 14.65
N SER A 532 -16.12 -35.20 14.17
CA SER A 532 -15.96 -35.83 12.85
C SER A 532 -17.31 -36.06 12.19
N ILE A 533 -17.38 -35.84 10.88
CA ILE A 533 -18.52 -36.25 10.04
C ILE A 533 -18.76 -37.78 10.04
N TYR A 534 -17.82 -38.56 10.59
CA TYR A 534 -17.91 -40.01 10.72
C TYR A 534 -18.22 -40.48 12.15
N GLU A 535 -18.59 -39.57 13.07
CA GLU A 535 -19.03 -39.95 14.41
C GLU A 535 -20.33 -40.78 14.32
N PRO A 536 -20.41 -41.93 15.01
CA PRO A 536 -21.64 -42.73 15.03
C PRO A 536 -22.72 -42.00 15.83
N THR A 537 -23.95 -42.01 15.30
CA THR A 537 -25.15 -41.50 15.96
C THR A 537 -25.49 -42.39 17.15
N VAL A 538 -25.35 -41.87 18.38
CA VAL A 538 -25.66 -42.60 19.63
C VAL A 538 -27.10 -42.39 20.07
#